data_AF-M5GE67-F1
#
_entry.id   AF-M5GE67-F1
#
_cell.length_a   1.000
_cell.length_b   1.000
_cell.length_c   1.000
_cell.angle_alpha   90.00
_cell.angle_beta   90.00
_cell.angle_gamma   90.00
#
_symmetry.space_group_name_H-M   'P 1'
#
loop_
_entity.id
_entity.type
_entity.pdbx_description
1 polymer ?
#
loop_
_entity_poly.entity_id
_entity_poly.type
_entity_poly.pdbx_seq_one_letter_code
_entity_poly.pdbx_strand_id
1 'polypeptide(L)'
;DELKSKRAWDLAISPAKSLPMNAFMLYMSGTGVQVFSISTLVMLLFSPFKAISGMEKAFAQYKPTASTSSGDPLLLQKIVYMLANLLPIALALWKCRQMGLIPTGTGDWLAFETRGVVR
;
A
#
# COMPACT_ATOMS: atom_id res chain seq x y z
N ASP A 1 -6.96 30.47 0.61
CA ASP A 1 -7.30 29.06 0.33
C ASP A 1 -6.33 28.32 -0.59
N GLU A 2 -5.66 29.00 -1.51
CA GLU A 2 -4.71 28.37 -2.45
C GLU A 2 -3.56 27.60 -1.76
N LEU A 3 -3.00 28.15 -0.67
CA LEU A 3 -1.97 27.48 0.13
C LEU A 3 -2.46 26.19 0.79
N LYS A 4 -3.73 26.16 1.26
CA LYS A 4 -4.33 24.96 1.87
C LYS A 4 -4.56 23.88 0.81
N SER A 5 -5.00 24.27 -0.38
CA SER A 5 -5.14 23.36 -1.53
C SER A 5 -3.80 22.76 -1.98
N LYS A 6 -2.75 23.59 -2.13
CA LYS A 6 -1.39 23.11 -2.45
C LYS A 6 -0.85 22.12 -1.42
N ARG A 7 -1.07 22.38 -0.12
CA ARG A 7 -0.67 21.47 0.95
C ARG A 7 -1.49 20.17 0.97
N ALA A 8 -2.79 20.22 0.68
CA ALA A 8 -3.62 19.03 0.56
C ALA A 8 -3.16 18.12 -0.61
N TRP A 9 -2.72 18.72 -1.72
CA TRP A 9 -2.11 18.00 -2.85
C TRP A 9 -0.77 17.35 -2.49
N ASP A 10 0.08 18.05 -1.73
CA ASP A 10 1.32 17.47 -1.23
C ASP A 10 1.08 16.27 -0.30
N LEU A 11 0.05 16.36 0.57
CA LEU A 11 -0.35 15.26 1.43
C LEU A 11 -0.88 14.08 0.60
N ALA A 12 -1.72 14.34 -0.41
CA ALA A 12 -2.30 13.32 -1.26
C ALA A 12 -1.23 12.48 -1.99
N ILE A 13 -0.15 13.12 -2.43
CA ILE A 13 0.95 12.49 -3.18
C ILE A 13 2.04 11.93 -2.24
N SER A 14 2.03 12.28 -0.95
CA SER A 14 3.07 11.87 0.01
C SER A 14 3.37 10.35 0.03
N PRO A 15 2.38 9.44 0.00
CA PRO A 15 2.64 7.99 -0.01
C PRO A 15 3.39 7.53 -1.27
N ALA A 16 3.10 8.16 -2.41
CA ALA A 16 3.75 7.86 -3.69
C ALA A 16 5.22 8.34 -3.73
N LYS A 17 5.58 9.37 -2.97
CA LYS A 17 6.96 9.89 -2.92
C LYS A 17 7.94 8.92 -2.25
N SER A 18 7.51 8.14 -1.26
CA SER A 18 8.34 7.12 -0.59
C SER A 18 8.51 5.81 -1.38
N LEU A 19 7.71 5.64 -2.42
CA LEU A 19 7.59 4.37 -3.15
C LEU A 19 8.84 3.99 -3.94
N PRO A 20 9.49 4.90 -4.69
CA PRO A 20 10.73 4.58 -5.41
C PRO A 20 11.83 4.07 -4.48
N MET A 21 11.95 4.68 -3.29
CA MET A 21 12.92 4.26 -2.28
C MET A 21 12.61 2.85 -1.75
N ASN A 22 11.36 2.60 -1.36
CA ASN A 22 10.92 1.29 -0.89
C ASN A 22 11.08 0.20 -1.97
N ALA A 23 10.74 0.52 -3.22
CA ALA A 23 10.88 -0.38 -4.36
C ALA A 23 12.35 -0.75 -4.63
N PHE A 24 13.24 0.25 -4.61
CA PHE A 24 14.66 0.04 -4.80
C PHE A 24 15.27 -0.81 -3.68
N MET A 25 14.92 -0.53 -2.42
CA MET A 25 15.35 -1.32 -1.27
C MET A 25 14.88 -2.78 -1.38
N LEU A 26 13.61 -2.99 -1.75
CA LEU A 26 13.05 -4.34 -1.95
C LEU A 26 13.70 -5.07 -3.12
N TYR A 27 14.06 -4.35 -4.19
CA TYR A 27 14.80 -4.93 -5.32
C TYR A 27 16.19 -5.41 -4.90
N MET A 28 16.92 -4.58 -4.14
CA MET A 28 18.27 -4.89 -3.65
C MET A 28 18.31 -5.99 -2.58
N SER A 29 17.23 -6.20 -1.83
CA SER A 29 17.14 -7.21 -0.76
C SER A 29 17.22 -8.67 -1.23
N GLY A 30 17.23 -8.94 -2.54
CA GLY A 30 17.33 -10.30 -3.09
C GLY A 30 16.08 -11.16 -2.87
N THR A 31 16.14 -12.44 -3.26
CA THR A 31 15.02 -13.41 -3.15
C THR A 31 15.00 -14.20 -1.83
N GLY A 32 15.99 -14.00 -0.97
CA GLY A 32 16.10 -14.69 0.32
C GLY A 32 15.00 -14.29 1.30
N VAL A 33 14.34 -15.28 1.90
CA VAL A 33 13.36 -15.07 2.97
C VAL A 33 14.09 -14.81 4.28
N GLN A 34 14.28 -13.53 4.63
CA GLN A 34 14.79 -13.12 5.94
C GLN A 34 13.64 -12.62 6.83
N VAL A 35 13.74 -12.86 8.14
CA VAL A 35 12.75 -12.42 9.14
C VAL A 35 12.49 -10.91 9.04
N PHE A 36 13.55 -10.12 8.80
CA PHE A 36 13.46 -8.67 8.60
C PHE A 36 12.68 -8.26 7.34
N SER A 37 12.81 -9.04 6.27
CA SER A 37 12.08 -8.79 5.02
C SER A 37 10.59 -9.09 5.20
N ILE A 38 10.24 -10.14 5.95
CA ILE A 38 8.85 -10.48 6.27
C ILE A 38 8.22 -9.38 7.15
N SER A 39 8.88 -8.94 8.22
CA SER A 39 8.34 -7.90 9.10
C SER A 39 8.11 -6.58 8.36
N THR A 40 9.04 -6.23 7.47
CA THR A 40 8.94 -5.02 6.64
C THR A 40 7.80 -5.13 5.62
N LEU A 41 7.60 -6.30 5.01
CA LEU A 41 6.49 -6.55 4.09
C LEU A 41 5.13 -6.45 4.81
N VAL A 42 5.02 -6.99 6.02
CA VAL A 42 3.80 -6.87 6.84
C VAL A 42 3.50 -5.40 7.12
N MET A 43 4.48 -4.61 7.57
CA MET A 43 4.29 -3.17 7.78
C MET A 43 3.93 -2.43 6.49
N LEU A 44 4.58 -2.77 5.37
CA LEU A 44 4.30 -2.17 4.06
C LEU A 44 2.88 -2.49 3.57
N LEU A 45 2.37 -3.69 3.88
CA LEU A 45 1.02 -4.12 3.53
C LEU A 45 -0.04 -3.46 4.42
N PHE A 46 0.20 -3.33 5.73
CA PHE A 46 -0.77 -2.77 6.69
C PHE A 46 -0.76 -1.24 6.82
N SER A 47 0.38 -0.59 6.54
CA SER A 47 0.52 0.87 6.53
C SER A 47 -0.55 1.60 5.71
N PRO A 48 -0.83 1.22 4.45
CA PRO A 48 -1.85 1.89 3.64
C PRO A 48 -3.27 1.74 4.20
N PHE A 49 -3.59 0.62 4.86
CA PHE A 49 -4.89 0.49 5.54
C PHE A 49 -5.02 1.48 6.70
N LYS A 50 -3.95 1.64 7.49
CA LYS A 50 -3.89 2.64 8.57
C LYS A 50 -3.99 4.06 8.03
N ALA A 51 -3.33 4.34 6.91
CA ALA A 51 -3.36 5.62 6.21
C ALA A 51 -4.77 5.96 5.72
N ILE A 52 -5.46 5.02 5.06
CA ILE A 52 -6.84 5.19 4.59
C ILE A 52 -7.81 5.38 5.78
N SER A 53 -7.67 4.59 6.84
CA SER A 53 -8.51 4.74 8.05
C SER A 53 -8.31 6.09 8.76
N GLY A 54 -7.13 6.70 8.66
CA GLY A 54 -6.81 8.01 9.22
C GLY A 54 -7.08 9.19 8.27
N MET A 55 -7.50 8.94 7.03
CA MET A 55 -7.58 9.93 5.96
C MET A 55 -8.49 11.11 6.34
N GLU A 56 -9.66 10.85 6.92
CA GLU A 56 -10.59 11.93 7.31
C GLU A 56 -9.97 12.91 8.32
N LYS A 57 -9.20 12.41 9.29
CA LYS A 57 -8.48 13.26 10.25
C LYS A 57 -7.33 14.02 9.59
N ALA A 58 -6.61 13.39 8.66
CA ALA A 58 -5.50 14.01 7.95
C ALA A 58 -5.95 15.16 7.01
N PHE A 59 -7.12 15.01 6.38
CA PHE A 59 -7.70 16.03 5.49
C PHE A 59 -8.59 17.06 6.20
N ALA A 60 -9.04 16.79 7.44
CA ALA A 60 -9.87 17.71 8.22
C ALA A 60 -9.24 19.10 8.41
N GLN A 61 -7.92 19.17 8.59
CA GLN A 61 -7.16 20.42 8.76
C GLN A 61 -7.08 21.28 7.48
N TYR A 62 -7.36 20.69 6.30
CA TYR A 62 -7.29 21.37 5.00
C TYR A 62 -8.66 21.76 4.45
N LYS A 63 -9.74 21.54 5.21
CA LYS A 63 -11.09 21.91 4.81
C LYS A 63 -11.21 23.45 4.72
N PRO A 64 -11.54 24.03 3.55
CA PRO A 64 -11.70 25.47 3.43
C PRO A 64 -12.92 25.93 4.24
N THR A 65 -12.74 27.00 5.01
CA THR A 65 -13.76 27.57 5.92
C THR A 65 -14.90 28.25 5.16
N ALA A 66 -14.67 28.60 3.89
CA ALA A 66 -15.68 29.14 2.98
C ALA A 66 -15.79 28.21 1.77
N SER A 67 -16.87 27.44 1.68
CA SER A 67 -17.21 26.71 0.46
C SER A 67 -18.61 27.12 0.03
N THR A 68 -18.67 27.95 -1.01
CA THR A 68 -19.87 28.45 -1.68
C THR A 68 -20.43 27.45 -2.71
N SER A 69 -19.91 26.21 -2.73
CA SER A 69 -20.32 25.17 -3.67
C SER A 69 -20.71 23.90 -2.92
N SER A 70 -21.82 23.29 -3.33
CA SER A 70 -22.54 22.20 -2.66
C SER A 70 -21.81 20.84 -2.61
N GLY A 71 -20.48 20.79 -2.75
CA GLY A 71 -19.68 19.56 -2.81
C GLY A 71 -18.42 19.62 -1.94
N ASP A 72 -17.94 18.46 -1.49
CA ASP A 72 -16.74 18.36 -0.64
C ASP A 72 -15.50 18.74 -1.47
N PRO A 73 -14.85 19.90 -1.22
CA PRO A 73 -13.82 20.46 -2.11
C PRO A 73 -12.50 19.67 -2.11
N LEU A 74 -12.39 18.63 -1.27
CA LEU A 74 -11.22 17.76 -1.14
C LEU A 74 -11.41 16.35 -1.72
N LEU A 75 -12.54 16.10 -2.39
CA LEU A 75 -12.89 14.75 -2.88
C LEU A 75 -11.84 14.21 -3.86
N LEU A 76 -11.33 15.06 -4.76
CA LEU A 76 -10.28 14.68 -5.71
C LEU A 76 -8.98 14.27 -5.01
N GLN A 77 -8.55 15.04 -4.00
CA GLN A 77 -7.33 14.80 -3.23
C GLN A 77 -7.44 13.50 -2.41
N LYS A 78 -8.63 13.20 -1.85
CA LYS A 78 -8.90 11.93 -1.15
C LYS A 78 -8.79 10.73 -2.10
N ILE A 79 -9.33 10.82 -3.31
CA ILE A 79 -9.20 9.75 -4.33
C ILE A 79 -7.73 9.52 -4.68
N VAL A 80 -6.98 10.59 -4.94
CA VAL A 80 -5.55 10.49 -5.28
C VAL A 80 -4.75 9.87 -4.12
N TYR A 81 -5.06 10.24 -2.88
CA TYR A 81 -4.44 9.63 -1.70
C TYR A 81 -4.74 8.13 -1.59
N MET A 82 -5.98 7.71 -1.85
CA MET A 82 -6.35 6.30 -1.87
C MET A 82 -5.56 5.54 -2.94
N LEU A 83 -5.49 6.04 -4.17
CA LEU A 83 -4.72 5.44 -5.26
C LEU A 83 -3.22 5.37 -4.93
N ALA A 84 -2.66 6.43 -4.34
CA ALA A 84 -1.27 6.47 -3.91
C ALA A 84 -0.95 5.41 -2.83
N ASN A 85 -1.90 5.09 -1.96
CA ASN A 85 -1.78 4.04 -0.94
C ASN A 85 -1.98 2.61 -1.48
N LEU A 86 -2.55 2.43 -2.68
CA LEU A 86 -2.64 1.09 -3.31
C LEU A 86 -1.32 0.63 -3.92
N LEU A 87 -0.48 1.56 -4.36
CA LEU A 87 0.79 1.26 -5.01
C LEU A 87 1.78 0.46 -4.12
N PRO A 88 1.95 0.77 -2.80
CA PRO A 88 2.78 -0.04 -1.90
C PRO A 88 2.24 -1.47 -1.73
N ILE A 89 0.91 -1.65 -1.73
CA ILE A 89 0.28 -2.98 -1.63
C ILE A 89 0.63 -3.82 -2.86
N ALA A 90 0.53 -3.24 -4.05
CA ALA A 90 0.90 -3.93 -5.29
C ALA A 90 2.37 -4.38 -5.28
N LEU A 91 3.26 -3.51 -4.80
CA LEU A 91 4.70 -3.80 -4.71
C LEU A 91 5.01 -4.87 -3.66
N ALA A 92 4.33 -4.83 -2.51
CA ALA A 92 4.42 -5.85 -1.47
C ALA A 92 3.95 -7.22 -2.00
N LEU A 93 2.83 -7.29 -2.70
CA LEU A 93 2.30 -8.51 -3.31
C LEU A 93 3.27 -9.10 -4.36
N TRP A 94 3.83 -8.25 -5.21
CA TRP A 94 4.85 -8.67 -6.17
C TRP A 94 6.07 -9.29 -5.48
N LYS A 95 6.54 -8.68 -4.38
CA LYS A 95 7.67 -9.22 -3.62
C LYS A 95 7.32 -10.51 -2.88
N CYS A 96 6.14 -10.59 -2.25
CA CYS A 96 5.65 -11.82 -1.62
C CYS A 96 5.60 -12.99 -2.61
N ARG A 97 5.19 -12.73 -3.86
CA ARG A 97 5.26 -13.71 -4.94
C ARG A 97 6.69 -14.12 -5.29
N GLN A 98 7.62 -13.15 -5.40
CA GLN A 98 9.04 -13.41 -5.65
C GLN A 98 9.71 -14.23 -4.53
N MET A 99 9.26 -14.08 -3.29
CA MET A 99 9.77 -14.79 -2.11
C MET A 99 9.11 -16.16 -1.88
N GLY A 100 8.12 -16.55 -2.69
CA GLY A 100 7.38 -17.81 -2.49
C GLY A 100 6.54 -17.85 -1.21
N LEU A 101 6.18 -16.69 -0.65
CA LEU A 101 5.39 -16.59 0.58
C LEU A 101 3.89 -16.78 0.35
N ILE A 102 3.42 -16.62 -0.89
CA ILE A 102 2.01 -16.76 -1.24
C ILE A 102 1.78 -18.18 -1.77
N PRO A 103 0.82 -18.95 -1.19
CA PRO A 103 0.53 -20.32 -1.60
C PRO A 103 -0.10 -20.34 -3.00
N THR A 104 0.73 -20.23 -4.01
CA THR A 104 0.36 -20.07 -5.43
C THR A 104 0.89 -21.20 -6.29
N GLY A 105 1.86 -21.97 -5.79
CA GLY A 105 2.40 -23.14 -6.46
C GLY A 105 1.66 -24.41 -6.05
N THR A 106 1.60 -25.38 -6.95
CA THR A 106 1.05 -26.72 -6.66
C THR A 106 1.79 -27.41 -5.51
N GLY A 107 3.10 -27.12 -5.35
CA GLY A 107 3.92 -27.61 -4.24
C GLY A 107 3.47 -27.13 -2.86
N ASP A 108 2.83 -25.96 -2.77
CA ASP A 108 2.30 -25.43 -1.51
C ASP A 108 1.12 -26.26 -0.97
N TRP A 109 0.47 -27.01 -1.86
CA TRP A 109 -0.70 -27.85 -1.56
C TRP A 109 -0.36 -29.33 -1.46
N LEU A 110 0.89 -29.72 -1.71
CA LEU A 110 1.34 -31.12 -1.75
C LEU A 110 1.11 -31.85 -0.41
N ALA A 111 1.13 -31.12 0.71
CA ALA A 111 0.84 -31.66 2.03
C ALA A 111 -0.63 -32.07 2.21
N PHE A 112 -1.54 -31.56 1.36
CA PHE A 112 -2.96 -31.83 1.39
C PHE A 112 -3.43 -32.76 0.25
N GLU A 113 -2.53 -33.15 -0.66
CA GLU A 113 -2.84 -34.08 -1.74
C GLU A 113 -2.78 -35.54 -1.25
N THR A 114 -3.89 -36.28 -1.41
CA THR A 114 -3.90 -37.74 -1.23
C THR A 114 -3.16 -38.39 -2.39
N ARG A 115 -1.96 -38.94 -2.10
CA ARG A 115 -1.24 -39.78 -3.07
C ARG A 115 -2.03 -41.07 -3.31
N GLY A 116 -2.46 -41.30 -4.54
CA GLY A 116 -3.12 -42.55 -4.93
C GLY A 116 -2.22 -43.74 -4.60
N VAL A 117 -2.82 -44.80 -4.03
CA VAL A 117 -2.12 -46.04 -3.70
C VAL A 117 -1.44 -46.56 -4.97
N VAL A 118 -0.11 -46.65 -4.93
CA VAL A 118 0.69 -47.24 -6.01
C VAL A 118 0.30 -48.71 -6.12
N ARG A 119 -0.25 -49.11 -7.28
CA ARG A 119 -0.55 -50.51 -7.61
C ARG A 119 0.71 -51.29 -7.94
#